data_AF-A0AA96F242-F1
#
_entry.id   AF-A0AA96F242-F1
#
_cell.length_a   1.000
_cell.length_b   1.000
_cell.length_c   1.000
_cell.angle_alpha   90.00
_cell.angle_beta   90.00
_cell.angle_gamma   90.00
#
_symmetry.space_group_name_H-M   'P 1'
#
loop_
_entity.id
_entity.type
_entity.pdbx_description
1 polymer ?
#
loop_
_entity_poly.entity_id
_entity_poly.type
_entity_poly.pdbx_seq_one_letter_code
_entity_poly.pdbx_strand_id
1 'polypeptide(L)'
;MNMETKDNWIENILNSTEGITKVAPNDDLFLRIQNHIKENKVTPQTIWLVAASIMVLVLLNVTAIKSKMTSKPETAQTYMSVVVSENNQIYQ
;
A
#
# COMPACT_ATOMS: atom_id res chain seq x y z
N MET A 1 -26.62 8.34 38.17
CA MET A 1 -26.67 6.90 37.81
C MET A 1 -27.17 6.17 39.04
N ASN A 2 -28.33 5.51 38.95
CA ASN A 2 -29.08 5.00 40.09
C ASN A 2 -28.33 3.80 40.71
N MET A 3 -28.05 3.82 42.02
CA MET A 3 -27.27 2.76 42.71
C MET A 3 -27.95 1.40 42.60
N GLU A 4 -29.28 1.39 42.59
CA GLU A 4 -30.11 0.21 42.38
C GLU A 4 -29.85 -0.50 41.04
N THR A 5 -29.55 0.25 39.97
CA THR A 5 -29.25 -0.33 38.66
C THR A 5 -27.88 -1.02 38.65
N LYS A 6 -26.94 -0.54 39.46
CA LYS A 6 -25.59 -1.11 39.58
C LYS A 6 -25.62 -2.43 40.35
N ASP A 7 -26.36 -2.49 41.46
CA ASP A 7 -26.43 -3.69 42.29
C ASP A 7 -27.15 -4.84 41.57
N ASN A 8 -28.23 -4.53 40.85
CA ASN A 8 -28.92 -5.49 39.98
C ASN A 8 -28.02 -6.03 38.85
N TRP A 9 -27.17 -5.17 38.26
CA TRP A 9 -26.21 -5.62 37.24
C TRP A 9 -25.15 -6.55 37.83
N ILE A 10 -24.63 -6.24 39.02
CA ILE A 10 -23.64 -7.08 39.70
C ILE A 10 -24.22 -8.47 40.00
N GLU A 11 -25.42 -8.53 40.55
CA GLU A 11 -26.10 -9.79 40.88
C GLU A 11 -26.39 -10.61 39.61
N ASN A 12 -26.83 -9.97 38.53
CA ASN A 12 -27.06 -10.62 37.24
C ASN A 12 -25.78 -11.18 36.62
N ILE A 13 -24.63 -10.52 36.79
CA ILE A 13 -23.33 -11.05 36.32
C ILE A 13 -22.87 -12.20 37.21
N LEU A 14 -22.99 -12.08 38.54
CA LEU A 14 -22.61 -13.13 39.47
C LEU A 14 -23.39 -14.43 39.23
N ASN A 15 -24.68 -14.31 38.91
CA ASN A 15 -25.55 -15.45 38.66
C ASN A 15 -25.61 -15.88 37.18
N SER A 16 -24.91 -15.18 36.27
CA SER A 16 -24.92 -15.50 34.82
C SER A 16 -24.37 -16.88 34.46
N THR A 17 -23.64 -17.49 35.40
CA THR A 17 -22.99 -18.80 35.24
C THR A 17 -23.76 -19.91 35.97
N GLU A 18 -24.75 -19.57 36.79
CA GLU A 18 -25.61 -20.55 37.44
C GLU A 18 -26.44 -21.30 36.39
N GLY A 19 -26.26 -22.62 36.31
CA GLY A 19 -26.94 -23.46 35.32
C GLY A 19 -26.19 -23.64 33.99
N ILE A 20 -24.94 -23.17 33.86
CA ILE A 20 -24.11 -23.52 32.70
C ILE A 20 -23.80 -25.01 32.72
N THR A 21 -24.38 -25.73 31.76
CA THR A 21 -24.07 -27.12 31.47
C THR A 21 -23.10 -27.18 30.30
N LYS A 22 -22.25 -28.21 30.28
CA LYS A 22 -21.32 -28.43 29.16
C LYS A 22 -22.13 -28.77 27.91
N VAL A 23 -22.25 -27.81 26.99
CA VAL A 23 -22.86 -28.01 25.68
C VAL A 23 -21.79 -28.26 24.64
N ALA A 24 -21.99 -29.27 23.78
CA ALA A 24 -21.18 -29.40 22.58
C ALA A 24 -21.60 -28.29 21.61
N PRO A 25 -20.65 -27.54 21.01
CA PRO A 25 -21.00 -26.61 19.95
C PRO A 25 -21.62 -27.39 18.79
N ASN A 26 -22.54 -26.75 18.06
CA ASN A 26 -23.09 -27.33 16.85
C ASN A 26 -21.95 -27.61 15.85
N ASP A 27 -21.94 -28.79 15.21
CA ASP A 27 -20.91 -29.17 14.23
C ASP A 27 -20.80 -28.16 13.06
N ASP A 28 -21.89 -27.47 12.73
CA ASP A 28 -21.96 -26.44 11.69
C ASP A 28 -21.45 -25.06 12.15
N LEU A 29 -21.15 -24.87 13.44
CA LEU A 29 -20.77 -23.58 14.00
C LEU A 29 -19.45 -23.07 13.39
N PHE A 30 -18.49 -23.98 13.16
CA PHE A 30 -17.24 -23.65 12.48
C PHE A 30 -17.45 -23.24 11.01
N LEU A 31 -18.36 -23.91 10.29
CA LEU A 31 -18.71 -23.57 8.92
C LEU A 31 -19.41 -22.21 8.83
N ARG A 32 -20.31 -21.91 9.78
CA ARG A 32 -20.97 -20.59 9.87
C ARG A 32 -19.98 -19.46 10.13
N ILE A 33 -18.99 -19.68 11.00
CA ILE A 33 -17.93 -18.71 11.26
C ILE A 33 -17.10 -18.48 9.99
N GLN A 34 -16.65 -19.55 9.31
CA GLN A 34 -15.90 -19.40 8.06
C GLN A 34 -16.71 -18.69 6.97
N ASN A 35 -18.00 -19.01 6.83
CA ASN A 35 -18.87 -18.36 5.87
C ASN A 35 -19.13 -16.88 6.18
N HIS A 36 -19.06 -16.49 7.46
CA HIS A 36 -19.18 -15.09 7.88
C HIS A 36 -17.87 -14.32 7.65
N ILE A 37 -16.73 -14.97 7.86
CA ILE A 37 -15.39 -14.41 7.60
C ILE A 37 -15.06 -14.55 6.10
N LYS A 38 -15.95 -14.11 5.20
CA LYS A 38 -15.68 -14.12 3.75
C LYS A 38 -14.33 -13.45 3.47
N GLU A 39 -13.31 -14.26 3.20
CA GLU A 39 -12.02 -13.77 2.75
C GLU A 39 -12.21 -13.26 1.32
N ASN A 40 -12.37 -11.95 1.17
CA ASN A 40 -12.37 -11.28 -0.14
C ASN A 40 -10.96 -11.36 -0.74
N LYS A 41 -10.58 -12.55 -1.20
CA LYS A 41 -9.32 -12.77 -1.91
C LYS A 41 -9.44 -12.14 -3.29
N VAL A 42 -8.52 -11.23 -3.58
CA VAL A 42 -8.35 -10.71 -4.94
C VAL A 42 -7.87 -11.83 -5.85
N THR A 43 -8.34 -11.84 -7.10
CA THR A 43 -7.87 -12.85 -8.06
C THR A 43 -6.39 -12.61 -8.39
N PRO A 44 -5.63 -13.66 -8.72
CA PRO A 44 -4.24 -13.52 -9.16
C PRO A 44 -4.08 -12.57 -10.36
N GLN A 45 -5.10 -12.51 -11.22
CA GLN A 45 -5.16 -11.60 -12.36
C GLN A 45 -5.12 -10.13 -11.92
N THR A 46 -5.88 -9.76 -10.88
CA THR A 46 -5.85 -8.40 -10.33
C THR A 46 -4.49 -8.04 -9.76
N ILE A 47 -3.84 -8.98 -9.06
CA ILE A 47 -2.48 -8.79 -8.53
C ILE A 47 -1.50 -8.50 -9.68
N TRP A 48 -1.58 -9.28 -10.76
CA TRP A 48 -0.70 -9.11 -11.91
C TRP A 48 -0.99 -7.82 -12.68
N LEU A 49 -2.26 -7.41 -12.80
CA LEU A 49 -2.65 -6.15 -13.40
C LEU A 49 -2.09 -4.95 -12.62
N VAL A 50 -2.20 -4.97 -11.29
CA VAL A 50 -1.63 -3.93 -10.44
C VAL A 50 -0.10 -3.90 -10.57
N ALA A 51 0.56 -5.06 -10.55
CA ALA A 51 2.00 -5.14 -10.73
C ALA A 51 2.46 -4.59 -12.09
N ALA A 52 1.76 -4.93 -13.17
CA ALA A 52 2.04 -4.42 -14.51
C ALA A 52 1.85 -2.90 -14.60
N SER A 53 0.79 -2.36 -13.99
CA SER A 53 0.55 -0.92 -13.93
C SER A 53 1.69 -0.16 -13.23
N ILE A 54 2.12 -0.66 -12.06
CA ILE A 54 3.25 -0.08 -11.33
C ILE A 54 4.54 -0.16 -12.15
N MET A 55 4.79 -1.30 -12.81
CA MET A 55 5.98 -1.46 -13.66
C MET A 55 6.01 -0.46 -14.81
N VAL A 56 4.89 -0.26 -15.52
CA VAL A 56 4.79 0.74 -16.59
C VAL A 56 5.06 2.14 -16.06
N LEU A 57 4.49 2.50 -14.90
CA LEU A 57 4.71 3.80 -14.28
C LEU A 57 6.20 4.02 -13.97
N VAL A 58 6.88 3.03 -13.38
CA VAL A 58 8.32 3.11 -13.08
C VAL A 58 9.13 3.29 -14.36
N LEU A 59 8.85 2.51 -15.41
CA LEU A 59 9.56 2.60 -16.68
C LEU A 59 9.40 3.98 -17.33
N LEU A 60 8.18 4.53 -17.31
CA LEU A 60 7.92 5.88 -17.84
C LEU A 60 8.69 6.95 -17.07
N ASN A 61 8.70 6.87 -15.73
CA ASN A 61 9.44 7.82 -14.90
C ASN A 61 10.96 7.72 -15.15
N VAL A 62 11.51 6.51 -15.22
CA VAL A 62 12.94 6.31 -15.53
C VAL A 62 13.29 6.85 -16.92
N THR A 63 12.44 6.59 -17.91
CA THR A 63 12.64 7.07 -19.28
C THR A 63 12.59 8.60 -19.35
N ALA A 64 11.66 9.23 -18.63
CA ALA A 64 11.54 10.69 -18.56
C ALA A 64 12.75 11.36 -17.89
N ILE A 65 13.33 10.72 -16.86
CA ILE A 65 14.57 11.21 -16.23
C ILE A 65 15.75 11.07 -17.20
N LYS A 66 15.88 9.91 -17.86
CA LYS A 66 16.95 9.67 -18.84
C LYS A 66 16.87 10.62 -20.03
N SER A 67 15.68 10.87 -20.58
CA SER A 67 15.53 11.79 -21.71
C SER A 67 15.93 13.23 -21.36
N LYS A 68 15.65 13.68 -20.13
CA LYS A 68 16.11 14.98 -19.61
C LYS A 68 17.62 15.04 -19.35
N MET A 69 18.27 13.92 -19.03
CA MET A 69 19.73 13.84 -18.87
C MET A 69 20.45 13.78 -20.22
N THR A 70 19.87 13.10 -21.21
CA THR A 70 20.42 12.97 -22.57
C THR A 70 20.13 14.19 -23.46
N SER A 71 19.18 15.06 -23.08
CA SER A 71 19.09 16.41 -23.65
C SER A 71 20.27 17.26 -23.18
N LYS A 72 21.46 16.90 -23.66
CA LYS A 72 22.65 17.72 -23.60
C LYS A 72 22.38 18.96 -24.47
N PRO A 73 22.70 20.18 -24.01
CA PRO A 73 22.70 21.34 -24.88
C PRO A 73 23.93 21.22 -25.80
N GLU A 74 23.83 20.35 -26.81
CA GLU A 74 24.90 20.14 -27.80
C GLU A 74 25.33 21.46 -28.45
N THR A 75 24.42 22.42 -28.56
CA THR A 75 24.71 23.76 -29.04
C THR A 75 25.55 24.56 -28.05
N ALA A 76 25.12 24.73 -26.79
CA ALA A 76 25.79 25.64 -25.85
C ALA A 76 27.22 25.22 -25.49
N GLN A 77 27.50 23.92 -25.35
CA GLN A 77 28.86 23.44 -25.04
C GLN A 77 29.78 23.49 -26.26
N THR A 78 29.26 23.23 -27.46
CA THR A 78 30.02 23.31 -28.71
C THR A 78 30.39 24.76 -29.03
N TYR A 79 29.45 25.71 -28.93
CA TYR A 79 29.75 27.14 -29.14
C TYR A 79 30.77 27.67 -28.13
N MET A 80 30.69 27.26 -26.86
CA MET A 80 31.65 27.69 -25.85
C MET A 80 33.06 27.15 -26.13
N SER A 81 33.18 25.89 -26.59
CA SER A 81 34.48 25.32 -26.98
C SER A 81 35.08 25.98 -28.22
N VAL A 82 34.25 26.37 -29.20
CA VAL A 82 34.69 27.09 -30.41
C VAL A 82 35.18 28.48 -30.05
N VAL A 83 34.43 29.24 -29.24
CA VAL A 83 34.81 30.60 -28.82
C VAL A 83 36.10 30.59 -27.97
N VAL A 84 36.27 29.61 -27.06
CA VAL A 84 37.51 29.50 -26.27
C VAL A 84 38.71 29.15 -27.16
N SER A 85 38.53 28.25 -28.14
CA SER A 85 39.58 27.89 -29.09
C SER A 85 40.00 29.07 -29.97
N GLU A 86 39.06 29.85 -30.51
CA GLU A 86 39.41 31.00 -31.36
C GLU A 86 40.11 32.12 -30.57
N ASN A 87 39.67 32.41 -29.34
CA ASN A 87 40.33 33.45 -28.53
C ASN A 87 41.72 33.03 -28.05
N ASN A 88 42.01 31.72 -27.95
CA ASN A 88 43.32 31.22 -27.55
C ASN A 88 44.35 31.24 -28.71
N GLN A 89 43.91 31.43 -29.95
CA GLN A 89 44.81 31.56 -31.12
C GLN A 89 45.40 32.97 -31.26
N ILE A 90 44.90 33.96 -30.51
CA ILE A 90 45.37 35.36 -30.57
C ILE A 90 46.61 35.58 -29.68
N TYR A 91 47.01 34.57 -28.89
CA TYR A 91 48.20 34.61 -28.02
C TYR A 91 49.34 33.69 -28.49
N GLN A 92 49.33 33.25 -29.76
CA GLN A 92 50.47 32.56 -30.39
C GLN A 92 51.13 33.44 -31.46
#